data_AF-A0A669EN02-F1
#
_entry.id   AF-A0A669EN02-F1
#
_cell.length_a   1.000
_cell.length_b   1.000
_cell.length_c   1.000
_cell.angle_alpha   90.00
_cell.angle_beta   90.00
_cell.angle_gamma   90.00
#
_symmetry.space_group_name_H-M   'P 1'
#
loop_
_entity.id
_entity.type
_entity.pdbx_description
1 polymer ?
#
loop_
_entity_poly.entity_id
_entity_poly.type
_entity_poly.pdbx_seq_one_letter_code
_entity_poly.pdbx_strand_id
1 'polypeptide(L)'
;MALLRFLLFSFLCTLFVYQCHGACAEVDSDTEAVAGKGFKLGCISCKRRSEVRGEANIEWYFRPKGEADFFLIYTYNGDESTIENDQFADRVDWNGSKRSKDIQDASIYLFNVTFNDSGTYRCFFNRILSYDNYEYNDVVSKVVHLSVVGKATRGTASIVSEVMMYVSIIGLQLWLLIEMIYCYRKIAAAGEEALREAALSSWTENILPLNDLHDDNLREKLFISNLYFTFFLTTRTKDNTLGEHGTSTVNSTLCTKSMFCTYMRNHYALMSHIV
;
A
#
# COMPACT_ATOMS: atom_id res chain seq x y z
N MET A 1 -10.45 0.49 -40.08
CA MET A 1 -9.83 -0.80 -39.69
C MET A 1 -9.04 -0.75 -38.37
N ALA A 2 -8.28 0.31 -38.07
CA ALA A 2 -7.54 0.42 -36.81
C ALA A 2 -8.43 0.48 -35.56
N LEU A 3 -9.54 1.23 -35.61
CA LEU A 3 -10.46 1.43 -34.48
C LEU A 3 -11.20 0.14 -34.09
N LEU A 4 -11.57 -0.69 -35.08
CA LEU A 4 -12.15 -2.01 -34.86
C LEU A 4 -11.15 -2.98 -34.21
N ARG A 5 -9.87 -2.91 -34.60
CA ARG A 5 -8.80 -3.71 -33.99
C ARG A 5 -8.52 -3.31 -32.54
N PHE A 6 -8.54 -2.02 -32.22
CA PHE A 6 -8.42 -1.54 -30.84
C PHE A 6 -9.60 -1.96 -29.97
N LEU A 7 -10.84 -1.89 -30.49
CA LEU A 7 -12.03 -2.36 -29.78
C LEU A 7 -12.01 -3.88 -29.56
N LEU A 8 -11.58 -4.66 -30.56
CA LEU A 8 -11.41 -6.12 -30.44
C LEU A 8 -10.34 -6.49 -29.41
N PHE A 9 -9.22 -5.76 -29.37
CA PHE A 9 -8.14 -6.00 -28.41
C PHE A 9 -8.59 -5.63 -26.99
N SER A 10 -9.31 -4.52 -26.83
CA SER A 10 -9.92 -4.13 -25.55
C SER A 10 -10.93 -5.17 -25.06
N PHE A 11 -11.79 -5.68 -25.96
CA PHE A 11 -12.78 -6.72 -25.64
C PHE A 11 -12.11 -8.06 -25.29
N LEU A 12 -11.04 -8.44 -26.01
CA LEU A 12 -10.22 -9.60 -25.65
C LEU A 12 -9.58 -9.42 -24.27
N CYS A 13 -8.97 -8.26 -24.00
CA CYS A 13 -8.35 -7.98 -22.70
C CYS A 13 -9.38 -8.11 -21.57
N THR A 14 -10.59 -7.58 -21.72
CA THR A 14 -11.65 -7.70 -20.70
C THR A 14 -12.11 -9.15 -20.46
N LEU A 15 -12.06 -10.02 -21.47
CA LEU A 15 -12.36 -11.45 -21.33
C LEU A 15 -11.26 -12.20 -20.58
N PHE A 16 -9.98 -11.79 -20.71
CA PHE A 16 -8.86 -12.39 -19.99
C PHE A 16 -8.76 -11.95 -18.51
N VAL A 17 -9.32 -10.80 -18.12
CA VAL A 17 -9.34 -10.36 -16.71
C VAL A 17 -10.22 -11.26 -15.82
N TYR A 18 -11.10 -12.08 -16.41
CA TYR A 18 -12.11 -12.85 -15.67
C TYR A 18 -11.61 -14.14 -14.99
N GLN A 19 -10.32 -14.49 -15.11
CA GLN A 19 -9.76 -15.71 -14.49
C GLN A 19 -8.82 -15.45 -13.31
N CYS A 20 -8.97 -14.32 -12.62
CA CYS A 20 -8.37 -14.14 -11.31
C CYS A 20 -9.05 -15.10 -10.31
N HIS A 21 -8.45 -16.28 -10.10
CA HIS A 21 -8.84 -17.14 -8.99
C HIS A 21 -8.45 -16.47 -7.67
N GLY A 22 -9.32 -16.58 -6.66
CA GLY A 22 -8.98 -16.14 -5.31
C GLY A 22 -7.79 -16.93 -4.78
N ALA A 23 -6.81 -16.24 -4.21
CA ALA A 23 -5.72 -16.86 -3.47
C ALA A 23 -6.03 -16.82 -1.96
N CYS A 24 -5.58 -17.84 -1.23
CA CYS A 24 -5.61 -17.84 0.22
C CYS A 24 -4.36 -17.12 0.75
N ALA A 25 -4.53 -16.22 1.72
CA ALA A 25 -3.44 -15.56 2.42
C ALA A 25 -3.63 -15.76 3.92
N GLU A 26 -2.56 -16.17 4.60
CA GLU A 26 -2.57 -16.26 6.06
C GLU A 26 -2.38 -14.86 6.64
N VAL A 27 -3.33 -14.43 7.48
CA VAL A 27 -3.30 -13.14 8.17
C VAL A 27 -3.46 -13.42 9.66
N ASP A 28 -2.61 -12.81 10.46
CA ASP A 28 -2.70 -12.92 11.91
C ASP A 28 -3.92 -12.16 12.44
N SER A 29 -4.51 -12.67 13.51
CA SER A 29 -5.64 -12.01 14.17
C SER A 29 -5.20 -10.74 14.87
N ASP A 30 -6.15 -9.81 15.02
CA ASP A 30 -6.03 -8.71 15.97
C ASP A 30 -5.81 -9.26 17.40
N THR A 31 -5.06 -8.51 18.20
CA THR A 31 -4.65 -8.91 19.56
C THR A 31 -5.30 -8.09 20.67
N GLU A 32 -5.94 -6.96 20.32
CA GLU A 32 -6.58 -6.05 21.28
C GLU A 32 -8.11 -6.06 21.09
N ALA A 33 -8.83 -6.49 22.14
CA ALA A 33 -10.29 -6.45 22.17
C ALA A 33 -10.80 -5.44 23.18
N VAL A 34 -11.96 -4.85 22.91
CA VAL A 34 -12.59 -3.87 23.82
C VAL A 34 -13.60 -4.59 24.72
N ALA A 35 -13.52 -4.36 26.03
CA ALA A 35 -14.48 -4.90 26.98
C ALA A 35 -15.94 -4.50 26.64
N GLY A 36 -16.87 -5.45 26.77
CA GLY A 36 -18.29 -5.29 26.49
C GLY A 36 -18.69 -5.30 25.01
N LYS A 37 -17.73 -5.42 24.08
CA LYS A 37 -17.99 -5.54 22.64
C LYS A 37 -17.74 -6.96 22.14
N GLY A 38 -18.25 -7.28 20.95
CA GLY A 38 -17.90 -8.50 20.26
C GLY A 38 -16.55 -8.39 19.55
N PHE A 39 -15.82 -9.50 19.47
CA PHE A 39 -14.49 -9.55 18.88
C PHE A 39 -14.34 -10.81 18.01
N LYS A 40 -13.70 -10.65 16.84
CA LYS A 40 -13.40 -11.77 15.93
C LYS A 40 -12.00 -12.29 16.22
N LEU A 41 -11.89 -13.53 16.68
CA LEU A 41 -10.61 -14.24 16.73
C LEU A 41 -10.36 -14.87 15.37
N GLY A 42 -9.42 -14.29 14.62
CA GLY A 42 -9.01 -14.78 13.31
C GLY A 42 -8.10 -16.00 13.43
N CYS A 43 -8.40 -17.05 12.68
CA CYS A 43 -7.44 -18.15 12.53
C CYS A 43 -7.54 -18.71 11.12
N ILE A 44 -6.56 -18.38 10.29
CA ILE A 44 -6.50 -18.82 8.89
C ILE A 44 -5.27 -19.72 8.74
N SER A 45 -5.48 -20.89 8.15
CA SER A 45 -4.38 -21.72 7.67
C SER A 45 -4.67 -22.13 6.24
N CYS A 46 -3.80 -21.71 5.33
CA CYS A 46 -3.97 -22.02 3.92
C CYS A 46 -3.34 -23.38 3.62
N LYS A 47 -3.98 -24.17 2.77
CA LYS A 47 -3.33 -25.36 2.22
C LYS A 47 -2.17 -24.93 1.34
N ARG A 48 -1.09 -25.70 1.35
CA ARG A 48 0.05 -25.48 0.44
C ARG A 48 -0.35 -25.53 -1.04
N ARG A 49 -1.36 -26.34 -1.36
CA ARG A 49 -1.87 -26.57 -2.70
C ARG A 49 -3.40 -26.51 -2.67
N SER A 50 -4.00 -25.54 -3.37
CA SER A 50 -5.44 -25.26 -3.26
C SER A 50 -6.32 -26.33 -3.91
N GLU A 51 -5.83 -26.98 -4.97
CA GLU A 51 -6.59 -27.96 -5.76
C GLU A 51 -6.82 -29.30 -5.04
N VAL A 52 -6.02 -29.63 -4.03
CA VAL A 52 -6.14 -30.89 -3.28
C VAL A 52 -7.38 -30.82 -2.39
N ARG A 53 -8.26 -31.82 -2.48
CA ARG A 53 -9.45 -31.88 -1.62
C ARG A 53 -9.02 -32.18 -0.19
N GLY A 54 -9.61 -31.48 0.76
CA GLY A 54 -9.34 -31.67 2.17
C GLY A 54 -10.63 -31.58 2.99
N GLU A 55 -10.66 -32.29 4.10
CA GLU A 55 -11.64 -32.15 5.17
C GLU A 55 -10.90 -31.77 6.45
N ALA A 56 -11.45 -30.85 7.23
CA ALA A 56 -10.80 -30.29 8.40
C ALA A 56 -11.73 -30.34 9.61
N ASN A 57 -11.20 -30.81 10.75
CA ASN A 57 -11.78 -30.56 12.07
C ASN A 57 -10.98 -29.45 12.77
N ILE A 58 -11.69 -28.53 13.39
CA ILE A 58 -11.12 -27.38 14.09
C ILE A 58 -11.35 -27.53 15.58
N GLU A 59 -10.28 -27.38 16.36
CA GLU A 59 -10.34 -27.33 17.82
C GLU A 59 -9.72 -26.04 18.32
N TRP A 60 -10.43 -25.34 19.20
CA TRP A 60 -9.93 -24.14 19.88
C TRP A 60 -9.65 -24.43 21.35
N TYR A 61 -8.45 -24.08 21.76
CA TYR A 61 -7.99 -24.15 23.14
C TYR A 61 -7.75 -22.76 23.69
N PHE A 62 -8.05 -22.58 24.97
CA PHE A 62 -7.80 -21.34 25.70
C PHE A 62 -6.90 -21.60 26.91
N ARG A 63 -5.99 -20.65 27.14
CA ARG A 63 -5.17 -20.56 28.34
C ARG A 63 -5.35 -19.17 28.95
N PRO A 64 -5.95 -19.05 30.14
CA PRO A 64 -6.05 -17.80 30.86
C PRO A 64 -4.67 -17.22 31.19
N LYS A 65 -4.59 -15.89 31.34
CA LYS A 65 -3.36 -15.22 31.76
C LYS A 65 -3.00 -15.62 33.20
N GLY A 66 -1.91 -16.37 33.36
CA GLY A 66 -1.40 -16.81 34.68
C GLY A 66 -1.57 -18.32 34.94
N GLU A 67 -2.28 -19.04 34.07
CA GLU A 67 -2.42 -20.49 34.14
C GLU A 67 -1.46 -21.19 33.15
N ALA A 68 -1.07 -22.42 33.47
CA ALA A 68 -0.13 -23.19 32.66
C ALA A 68 -0.81 -24.02 31.56
N ASP A 69 -2.02 -24.50 31.80
CA ASP A 69 -2.66 -25.51 30.95
C ASP A 69 -3.65 -24.91 29.96
N PHE A 70 -3.80 -25.59 28.83
CA PHE A 70 -4.79 -25.28 27.81
C PHE A 70 -6.00 -26.19 28.01
N PHE A 71 -7.21 -25.64 27.89
CA PHE A 71 -8.44 -26.43 27.84
C PHE A 71 -9.22 -26.14 26.56
N LEU A 72 -9.93 -27.16 26.09
CA LEU A 72 -10.77 -27.09 24.90
C LEU A 72 -11.99 -26.21 25.18
N ILE A 73 -12.28 -25.27 24.28
CA ILE A 73 -13.41 -24.35 24.40
C ILE A 73 -14.44 -24.53 23.28
N TYR A 74 -14.01 -24.93 22.08
CA TYR A 74 -14.87 -24.97 20.91
C TYR A 74 -14.34 -25.96 19.88
N THR A 75 -15.21 -26.82 19.35
CA THR A 75 -14.88 -27.79 18.30
C THR A 75 -15.83 -27.60 17.11
N TYR A 76 -15.32 -27.70 15.89
CA TYR A 76 -16.13 -27.58 14.68
C TYR A 76 -15.70 -28.56 13.59
N ASN A 77 -16.63 -29.42 13.19
CA ASN A 77 -16.42 -30.52 12.24
C ASN A 77 -16.94 -30.21 10.83
N GLY A 78 -17.23 -28.95 10.50
CA GLY A 78 -17.76 -28.53 9.19
C GLY A 78 -19.29 -28.41 9.13
N ASP A 79 -20.02 -29.23 9.87
CA ASP A 79 -21.49 -29.17 9.91
C ASP A 79 -22.01 -28.79 11.31
N GLU A 80 -21.37 -29.31 12.35
CA GLU A 80 -21.76 -29.11 13.75
C GLU A 80 -20.65 -28.45 14.55
N SER A 81 -21.06 -27.64 15.53
CA SER A 81 -20.19 -27.00 16.52
C SER A 81 -20.56 -27.45 17.92
N THR A 82 -19.57 -27.80 18.73
CA THR A 82 -19.75 -28.08 20.16
C THR A 82 -18.98 -27.07 20.99
N ILE A 83 -19.63 -26.59 22.05
CA ILE A 83 -19.01 -25.74 23.06
C ILE A 83 -18.77 -26.64 24.28
N GLU A 84 -17.50 -26.76 24.67
CA GLU A 84 -17.09 -27.71 25.72
C GLU A 84 -17.01 -27.05 27.10
N ASN A 85 -17.05 -25.72 27.17
CA ASN A 85 -16.87 -24.97 28.40
C ASN A 85 -17.99 -23.95 28.63
N ASP A 86 -18.62 -24.02 29.81
CA ASP A 86 -19.73 -23.15 30.23
C ASP A 86 -19.39 -21.65 30.23
N GLN A 87 -18.12 -21.26 30.45
CA GLN A 87 -17.69 -19.85 30.39
C GLN A 87 -17.90 -19.23 29.01
N PHE A 88 -17.79 -20.06 27.97
CA PHE A 88 -17.88 -19.67 26.56
C PHE A 88 -19.22 -20.06 25.94
N ALA A 89 -20.09 -20.76 26.68
CA ALA A 89 -21.44 -21.09 26.26
C ALA A 89 -22.24 -19.82 25.91
N ASP A 90 -23.00 -19.89 24.81
CA ASP A 90 -23.82 -18.80 24.27
C ASP A 90 -23.08 -17.49 23.95
N ARG A 91 -21.73 -17.52 23.94
CA ARG A 91 -20.89 -16.35 23.65
C ARG A 91 -19.96 -16.56 22.47
N VAL A 92 -19.77 -17.78 22.00
CA VAL A 92 -18.87 -18.09 20.88
C VAL A 92 -19.67 -18.62 19.71
N ASP A 93 -19.53 -17.96 18.56
CA ASP A 93 -20.14 -18.38 17.30
C ASP A 93 -19.09 -18.61 16.20
N TRP A 94 -19.42 -19.51 15.28
CA TRP A 94 -18.61 -19.73 14.10
C TRP A 94 -18.72 -18.58 13.09
N ASN A 95 -17.56 -18.01 12.72
CA ASN A 95 -17.43 -16.96 11.71
C ASN A 95 -16.44 -17.32 10.58
N GLY A 96 -16.08 -18.60 10.48
CA GLY A 96 -15.18 -19.14 9.47
C GLY A 96 -15.90 -19.59 8.20
N SER A 97 -15.27 -20.53 7.50
CA SER A 97 -15.84 -21.14 6.29
C SER A 97 -17.06 -22.01 6.64
N LYS A 98 -18.25 -21.68 6.10
CA LYS A 98 -19.54 -22.32 6.46
C LYS A 98 -20.11 -23.31 5.45
N ARG A 99 -19.58 -23.32 4.21
CA ARG A 99 -20.20 -24.01 3.07
C ARG A 99 -19.33 -25.13 2.48
N SER A 100 -18.23 -25.46 3.16
CA SER A 100 -17.28 -26.46 2.71
C SER A 100 -16.65 -27.19 3.89
N LYS A 101 -16.48 -28.50 3.74
CA LYS A 101 -15.67 -29.33 4.64
C LYS A 101 -14.18 -29.01 4.58
N ASP A 102 -13.74 -28.41 3.48
CA ASP A 102 -12.40 -27.85 3.31
C ASP A 102 -12.28 -26.50 4.02
N ILE A 103 -12.07 -26.53 5.34
CA ILE A 103 -12.00 -25.33 6.16
C ILE A 103 -10.58 -24.75 6.13
N GLN A 104 -10.46 -23.55 5.57
CA GLN A 104 -9.21 -22.77 5.56
C GLN A 104 -9.27 -21.58 6.54
N ASP A 105 -10.45 -20.97 6.70
CA ASP A 105 -10.71 -19.94 7.71
C ASP A 105 -11.50 -20.57 8.88
N ALA A 106 -10.85 -20.62 10.04
CA ALA A 106 -11.36 -21.14 11.30
C ALA A 106 -11.67 -20.04 12.33
N SER A 107 -12.03 -18.85 11.85
CA SER A 107 -12.35 -17.72 12.72
C SER A 107 -13.60 -17.96 13.57
N ILE A 108 -13.52 -17.59 14.85
CA ILE A 108 -14.67 -17.57 15.77
C ILE A 108 -14.98 -16.13 16.18
N TYR A 109 -16.24 -15.88 16.55
CA TYR A 109 -16.70 -14.61 17.07
C TYR A 109 -17.05 -14.75 18.55
N LEU A 110 -16.42 -13.94 19.39
CA LEU A 110 -16.64 -13.91 20.84
C LEU A 110 -17.49 -12.69 21.20
N PHE A 111 -18.69 -12.92 21.73
CA PHE A 111 -19.62 -11.89 22.18
C PHE A 111 -19.34 -11.44 23.61
N ASN A 112 -19.63 -10.16 23.87
CA ASN A 112 -19.54 -9.53 25.19
C ASN A 112 -18.19 -9.82 25.88
N VAL A 113 -17.09 -9.42 25.25
CA VAL A 113 -15.73 -9.70 25.77
C VAL A 113 -15.54 -9.09 27.16
N THR A 114 -14.95 -9.85 28.07
CA THR A 114 -14.65 -9.43 29.46
C THR A 114 -13.15 -9.51 29.72
N PHE A 115 -12.67 -8.87 30.79
CA PHE A 115 -11.23 -8.91 31.13
C PHE A 115 -10.69 -10.32 31.41
N ASN A 116 -11.57 -11.25 31.82
CA ASN A 116 -11.23 -12.65 32.08
C ASN A 116 -10.95 -13.46 30.81
N ASP A 117 -11.40 -12.96 29.65
CA ASP A 117 -11.13 -13.58 28.36
C ASP A 117 -9.72 -13.22 27.84
N SER A 118 -8.95 -12.41 28.59
CA SER A 118 -7.55 -12.12 28.27
C SER A 118 -6.67 -13.36 28.49
N GLY A 119 -5.94 -13.76 27.46
CA GLY A 119 -5.14 -14.97 27.51
C GLY A 119 -4.56 -15.36 26.17
N THR A 120 -4.20 -16.63 26.05
CA THR A 120 -3.67 -17.20 24.80
C THR A 120 -4.66 -18.21 24.25
N TYR A 121 -5.11 -17.96 23.02
CA TYR A 121 -5.94 -18.86 22.26
C TYR A 121 -5.08 -19.65 21.28
N ARG A 122 -5.40 -20.92 21.09
CA ARG A 122 -4.73 -21.79 20.13
C ARG A 122 -5.77 -22.53 19.32
N CYS A 123 -5.74 -22.36 18.01
CA CYS A 123 -6.55 -23.15 17.08
C CYS A 123 -5.69 -24.29 16.52
N PHE A 124 -6.29 -25.47 16.42
CA PHE A 124 -5.75 -26.63 15.73
C PHE A 124 -6.60 -26.94 14.50
N PHE A 125 -5.93 -27.17 13.39
CA PHE A 125 -6.49 -27.70 12.17
C PHE A 125 -6.05 -29.15 12.07
N ASN A 126 -6.96 -30.08 12.33
CA ASN A 126 -6.75 -31.50 12.09
C ASN A 126 -7.35 -31.82 10.71
N ARG A 127 -6.50 -31.88 9.69
CA ARG A 127 -6.91 -31.96 8.30
C ARG A 127 -6.55 -33.28 7.68
N ILE A 128 -7.47 -33.83 6.91
CA ILE A 128 -7.23 -35.00 6.07
C ILE A 128 -7.22 -34.51 4.63
N LEU A 129 -6.05 -34.54 4.00
CA LEU A 129 -5.86 -34.24 2.59
C LEU A 129 -6.00 -35.53 1.78
N SER A 130 -6.96 -35.55 0.85
CA SER A 130 -7.22 -36.69 -0.02
C SER A 130 -6.48 -36.49 -1.35
N TYR A 131 -5.45 -37.30 -1.58
CA TYR A 131 -4.76 -37.42 -2.86
C TYR A 131 -5.28 -38.65 -3.62
N ASP A 132 -4.95 -38.77 -4.90
CA ASP A 132 -5.48 -39.85 -5.75
C ASP A 132 -5.18 -41.27 -5.23
N ASN A 133 -4.08 -41.46 -4.48
CA ASN A 133 -3.58 -42.77 -4.06
C ASN A 133 -3.45 -42.97 -2.54
N TYR A 134 -3.57 -41.91 -1.73
CA TYR A 134 -3.43 -41.98 -0.28
C TYR A 134 -4.05 -40.76 0.40
N GLU A 135 -4.33 -40.90 1.69
CA GLU A 135 -4.76 -39.81 2.55
C GLU A 135 -3.62 -39.39 3.47
N TYR A 136 -3.47 -38.08 3.66
CA TYR A 136 -2.46 -37.51 4.53
C TYR A 136 -3.13 -36.69 5.64
N ASN A 137 -2.82 -37.02 6.89
CA ASN A 137 -3.27 -36.23 8.03
C ASN A 137 -2.24 -35.14 8.34
N ASP A 138 -2.67 -33.89 8.31
CA ASP A 138 -1.89 -32.71 8.63
C ASP A 138 -2.49 -32.01 9.86
N VAL A 139 -1.65 -31.77 10.87
CA VAL A 139 -2.05 -31.08 12.10
C VAL A 139 -1.29 -29.78 12.23
N VAL A 140 -1.98 -28.67 12.00
CA VAL A 140 -1.40 -27.31 12.08
C VAL A 140 -1.98 -26.59 13.28
N SER A 141 -1.14 -25.91 14.06
CA SER A 141 -1.62 -25.05 15.14
C SER A 141 -1.18 -23.60 14.94
N LYS A 142 -2.08 -22.66 15.27
CA LYS A 142 -1.80 -21.22 15.30
C LYS A 142 -2.18 -20.68 16.66
N VAL A 143 -1.44 -19.66 17.11
CA VAL A 143 -1.58 -19.08 18.45
C VAL A 143 -1.95 -17.61 18.30
N VAL A 144 -2.93 -17.17 19.08
CA VAL A 144 -3.40 -15.78 19.13
C VAL A 144 -3.35 -15.32 20.58
N HIS A 145 -2.66 -14.22 20.83
CA HIS A 145 -2.61 -13.60 22.14
C HIS A 145 -3.64 -12.48 22.23
N LEU A 146 -4.66 -12.66 23.08
CA LEU A 146 -5.74 -11.71 23.27
C LEU A 146 -5.51 -10.89 24.55
N SER A 147 -5.52 -9.57 24.41
CA SER A 147 -5.49 -8.62 25.51
C SER A 147 -6.76 -7.75 25.47
N VAL A 148 -7.51 -7.75 26.57
CA VAL A 148 -8.75 -6.97 26.67
C VAL A 148 -8.47 -5.61 27.30
N VAL A 149 -8.81 -4.54 26.59
CA VAL A 149 -8.64 -3.15 27.00
C VAL A 149 -9.98 -2.46 27.23
N GLY A 150 -10.00 -1.45 28.10
CA GLY A 150 -11.23 -0.68 28.38
C GLY A 150 -11.66 0.26 27.24
N LYS A 151 -10.75 0.61 26.33
CA LYS A 151 -11.01 1.52 25.21
C LYS A 151 -10.15 1.17 24.01
N ALA A 152 -10.72 1.22 22.81
CA ALA A 152 -9.99 1.01 21.57
C ALA A 152 -8.89 2.07 21.37
N THR A 153 -7.67 1.62 21.17
CA THR A 153 -6.51 2.41 20.78
C THR A 153 -6.34 2.38 19.26
N ARG A 154 -5.92 3.50 18.68
CA ARG A 154 -5.51 3.52 17.26
C ARG A 154 -4.10 2.95 17.14
N GLY A 155 -3.87 2.13 16.11
CA GLY A 155 -2.55 1.58 15.84
C GLY A 155 -1.49 2.67 15.68
N THR A 156 -0.35 2.50 16.34
CA THR A 156 0.76 3.46 16.32
C THR A 156 1.23 3.75 14.90
N ALA A 157 1.28 2.73 14.04
CA ALA A 157 1.62 2.87 12.63
C ALA A 157 0.67 3.82 11.87
N SER A 158 -0.64 3.76 12.14
CA SER A 158 -1.62 4.67 11.53
C SER A 158 -1.34 6.11 11.93
N ILE A 159 -1.13 6.36 13.23
CA ILE A 159 -0.84 7.71 13.76
C ILE A 159 0.47 8.24 13.16
N VAL A 160 1.53 7.42 13.12
CA VAL A 160 2.83 7.82 12.57
C VAL A 160 2.74 8.10 11.07
N SER A 161 2.02 7.27 10.30
CA SER A 161 1.86 7.47 8.86
C SER A 161 1.13 8.77 8.52
N GLU A 162 0.11 9.13 9.30
CA GLU A 162 -0.63 10.38 9.14
C GLU A 162 0.27 11.60 9.41
N VAL A 163 1.03 11.59 10.50
CA VAL A 163 1.96 12.68 10.84
C VAL A 163 3.07 12.79 9.78
N MET A 164 3.68 11.68 9.38
CA MET A 164 4.76 11.67 8.37
C MET A 164 4.29 12.16 7.00
N MET A 165 3.04 11.86 6.62
CA MET A 165 2.42 12.40 5.41
C MET A 165 2.38 13.93 5.45
N TYR A 166 1.88 14.52 6.55
CA TYR A 166 1.82 15.98 6.67
C TYR A 166 3.19 16.66 6.68
N VAL A 167 4.16 16.08 7.40
CA VAL A 167 5.54 16.61 7.42
C VAL A 167 6.14 16.61 6.01
N SER A 168 5.93 15.53 5.25
CA SER A 168 6.41 15.42 3.87
C SER A 168 5.73 16.45 2.96
N ILE A 169 4.41 16.63 3.08
CA ILE A 169 3.65 17.62 2.30
C ILE A 169 4.15 19.04 2.58
N ILE A 170 4.29 19.42 3.85
CA ILE A 170 4.74 20.76 4.25
C ILE A 170 6.19 20.99 3.79
N GLY A 171 7.06 19.99 3.93
CA GLY A 171 8.45 20.08 3.47
C GLY A 171 8.56 20.29 1.96
N LEU A 172 7.81 19.52 1.17
CA LEU A 172 7.77 19.70 -0.29
C LEU A 172 7.18 21.05 -0.70
N GLN A 173 6.13 21.51 -0.02
CA GLN A 173 5.53 22.81 -0.30
C GLN A 173 6.50 23.96 -0.03
N LEU A 174 7.19 23.95 1.11
CA LEU A 174 8.19 24.97 1.44
C LEU A 174 9.36 24.94 0.45
N TRP A 175 9.81 23.74 0.05
CA TRP A 175 10.87 23.60 -0.95
C TRP A 175 10.47 24.20 -2.30
N LEU A 176 9.26 23.89 -2.80
CA LEU A 176 8.74 24.47 -4.03
C LEU A 176 8.57 25.99 -3.94
N LEU A 177 8.12 26.52 -2.79
CA LEU A 177 8.01 27.97 -2.58
C LEU A 177 9.38 28.64 -2.58
N ILE A 178 10.41 28.03 -1.99
CA ILE A 178 11.78 28.53 -2.01
C ILE A 178 12.31 28.60 -3.45
N GLU A 179 12.15 27.52 -4.23
CA GLU A 179 12.57 27.49 -5.63
C GLU A 179 11.77 28.51 -6.47
N MET A 180 10.48 28.67 -6.21
CA MET A 180 9.63 29.69 -6.85
C MET A 180 10.12 31.11 -6.58
N ILE A 181 10.37 31.46 -5.32
CA ILE A 181 10.87 32.79 -4.94
C ILE A 181 12.27 33.02 -5.52
N TYR A 182 13.13 32.00 -5.48
CA TYR A 182 14.47 32.05 -6.05
C TYR A 182 14.44 32.32 -7.56
N CYS A 183 13.64 31.56 -8.31
CA CYS A 183 13.43 31.76 -9.74
C CYS A 183 12.83 33.14 -10.04
N TYR A 184 11.83 33.57 -9.27
CA TYR A 184 11.17 34.86 -9.46
C TYR A 184 12.17 36.01 -9.35
N ARG A 185 12.96 36.05 -8.27
CA ARG A 185 13.98 37.10 -8.07
C ARG A 185 15.03 37.09 -9.19
N LYS A 186 15.46 35.91 -9.62
CA LYS A 186 16.45 35.78 -10.70
C LYS A 186 15.92 36.28 -12.04
N ILE A 187 14.67 35.94 -12.38
CA ILE A 187 14.05 36.38 -13.64
C ILE A 187 13.76 37.88 -13.61
N ALA A 188 13.29 38.43 -12.49
CA ALA A 188 13.05 39.86 -12.35
C ALA A 188 14.34 40.67 -12.61
N ALA A 189 15.48 40.24 -12.07
CA ALA A 189 16.77 40.89 -12.33
C ALA A 189 17.17 40.86 -13.81
N ALA A 190 17.02 39.72 -14.49
CA ALA A 190 17.33 39.62 -15.93
C ALA A 190 16.30 40.34 -16.83
N GLY A 191 15.07 40.53 -16.36
CA GLY A 191 14.01 41.22 -17.12
C GLY A 191 14.27 42.72 -17.26
N GLU A 192 14.85 43.36 -16.24
CA GLU A 192 15.24 44.79 -16.32
C GLU A 192 16.31 45.05 -17.38
N GLU A 193 17.23 44.10 -17.58
CA GLU A 193 18.27 44.16 -18.62
C GLU A 193 17.66 44.01 -20.03
N ALA A 194 16.78 43.02 -20.22
CA ALA A 194 16.07 42.85 -21.49
C ALA A 194 15.18 44.05 -21.87
N LEU A 195 14.56 44.71 -20.88
CA LEU A 195 13.79 45.94 -21.10
C LEU A 195 14.68 47.12 -21.53
N ARG A 196 15.90 47.22 -21.00
CA ARG A 196 16.89 48.22 -21.44
C ARG A 196 17.38 47.96 -22.86
N GLU A 197 17.64 46.69 -23.20
CA GLU A 197 18.03 46.30 -24.56
C GLU A 197 16.90 46.56 -25.58
N ALA A 198 15.65 46.25 -25.22
CA ALA A 198 14.48 46.55 -26.06
C ALA A 198 14.21 48.06 -26.20
N ALA A 199 14.49 48.85 -25.16
CA ALA A 199 14.42 50.30 -25.24
C ALA A 199 15.54 50.88 -26.11
N LEU A 200 16.74 50.29 -26.10
CA LEU A 200 17.82 50.68 -27.01
C LEU A 200 17.51 50.31 -28.47
N SER A 201 16.90 49.15 -28.70
CA SER A 201 16.54 48.71 -30.06
C SER A 201 15.44 49.57 -30.72
N SER A 202 14.53 50.16 -29.93
CA SER A 202 13.51 51.07 -30.47
C SER A 202 14.09 52.43 -30.90
N TRP A 203 15.21 52.87 -30.32
CA TRP A 203 15.96 54.03 -30.84
C TRP A 203 16.66 53.70 -32.17
N THR A 204 17.10 52.45 -32.37
CA THR A 204 17.75 52.03 -33.63
C THR A 204 16.77 51.81 -34.79
N GLU A 205 15.47 51.66 -34.54
CA GLU A 205 14.47 51.52 -35.62
C GLU A 205 14.25 52.81 -36.44
N ASN A 206 14.72 53.96 -35.95
CA ASN A 206 14.77 55.21 -36.73
C ASN A 206 16.03 55.38 -37.60
N ILE A 207 16.99 54.44 -37.58
CA ILE A 207 18.19 54.48 -38.43
C ILE A 207 18.44 53.10 -39.07
N LEU A 208 17.72 52.87 -40.18
CA LEU A 208 17.96 51.93 -41.30
C LEU A 208 18.02 50.39 -41.05
N PRO A 209 17.57 49.60 -42.06
CA PRO A 209 17.34 48.16 -41.93
C PRO A 209 18.52 47.32 -42.45
N LEU A 210 18.86 46.22 -41.77
CA LEU A 210 19.09 44.89 -42.39
C LEU A 210 19.48 43.85 -41.33
N ASN A 211 18.88 42.66 -41.45
CA ASN A 211 19.38 41.31 -41.16
C ASN A 211 20.27 41.09 -39.92
N ASP A 212 19.78 40.28 -38.98
CA ASP A 212 20.36 38.95 -38.78
C ASP A 212 19.42 38.07 -37.92
N LEU A 213 18.81 37.08 -38.58
CA LEU A 213 18.13 35.94 -37.97
C LEU A 213 19.09 34.75 -38.06
N HIS A 214 19.73 34.41 -36.94
CA HIS A 214 20.57 33.23 -36.72
C HIS A 214 20.66 33.02 -35.19
N ASP A 215 20.48 31.86 -34.55
CA ASP A 215 20.40 30.47 -34.97
C ASP A 215 19.78 29.62 -33.82
N ASP A 216 19.44 28.40 -34.18
CA ASP A 216 18.86 27.25 -33.49
C ASP A 216 19.25 26.96 -32.02
N ASN A 217 18.27 26.49 -31.23
CA ASN A 217 18.28 25.08 -30.79
C ASN A 217 16.92 24.62 -30.26
N LEU A 218 16.15 24.03 -31.17
CA LEU A 218 14.83 23.47 -30.96
C LEU A 218 14.93 21.93 -30.96
N ARG A 219 15.76 21.34 -30.07
CA ARG A 219 15.88 19.87 -30.03
C ARG A 219 16.37 19.25 -28.72
N GLU A 220 15.90 19.70 -27.56
CA GLU A 220 16.19 18.98 -26.30
C GLU A 220 15.10 19.05 -25.21
N LYS A 221 13.84 19.32 -25.59
CA LYS A 221 12.72 19.46 -24.63
C LYS A 221 11.83 18.22 -24.44
N LEU A 222 12.19 17.04 -24.96
CA LEU A 222 11.29 15.87 -24.93
C LEU A 222 11.80 14.62 -24.21
N PHE A 223 12.79 14.72 -23.31
CA PHE A 223 13.29 13.51 -22.62
C PHE A 223 13.27 13.52 -21.09
N ILE A 224 12.90 14.62 -20.43
CA ILE A 224 12.94 14.68 -18.95
C ILE A 224 11.55 15.01 -18.37
N SER A 225 10.56 14.25 -18.81
CA SER A 225 9.34 14.00 -18.02
C SER A 225 9.37 12.59 -17.39
N ASN A 226 10.16 11.66 -17.97
CA ASN A 226 10.16 10.26 -17.57
C ASN A 226 10.97 9.92 -16.32
N LEU A 227 11.87 10.80 -15.83
CA LEU A 227 12.73 10.46 -14.69
C LEU A 227 12.09 10.70 -13.31
N TYR A 228 11.09 11.58 -13.22
CA TYR A 228 10.40 11.85 -11.96
C TYR A 228 9.44 10.70 -11.55
N PHE A 229 8.96 9.92 -12.52
CA PHE A 229 8.12 8.75 -12.26
C PHE A 229 8.94 7.51 -11.85
N THR A 230 10.21 7.40 -12.29
CA THR A 230 11.08 6.25 -11.97
C THR A 230 11.68 6.30 -10.56
N PHE A 231 11.85 7.49 -9.97
CA PHE A 231 12.40 7.62 -8.62
C PHE A 231 11.40 7.26 -7.51
N PHE A 232 10.08 7.43 -7.76
CA PHE A 232 9.03 7.02 -6.81
C PHE A 232 8.72 5.52 -6.85
N LEU A 233 9.08 4.81 -7.92
CA LEU A 233 8.90 3.35 -8.03
C LEU A 233 10.09 2.53 -7.51
N THR A 234 11.28 3.13 -7.35
CA THR A 234 12.49 2.41 -6.91
C THR A 234 12.70 2.37 -5.40
N THR A 235 11.87 3.04 -4.59
CA THR A 235 11.95 3.00 -3.12
C THR A 235 11.12 1.88 -2.48
N ARG A 236 10.43 1.03 -3.27
CA ARG A 236 9.64 -0.11 -2.74
C ARG A 236 10.33 -1.48 -2.86
N THR A 237 11.54 -1.57 -3.42
CA THR A 237 12.25 -2.85 -3.57
C THR A 237 13.75 -2.66 -3.32
N LYS A 238 14.16 -2.53 -2.06
CA LYS A 238 15.55 -2.75 -1.64
C LYS A 238 15.68 -2.95 -0.13
N ASP A 239 14.96 -3.95 0.39
CA ASP A 239 15.48 -4.73 1.51
C ASP A 239 16.23 -5.94 0.93
N ASN A 240 17.41 -6.21 1.49
CA ASN A 240 18.36 -7.29 1.18
C ASN A 240 19.23 -7.12 -0.07
N THR A 241 20.45 -6.58 0.11
CA THR A 241 21.73 -7.33 0.06
C THR A 241 22.93 -6.37 0.04
N LEU A 242 23.94 -6.69 0.86
CA LEU A 242 25.25 -6.02 0.97
C LEU A 242 26.06 -6.11 -0.34
N GLY A 243 26.92 -5.12 -0.59
CA GLY A 243 28.08 -5.29 -1.49
C GLY A 243 28.63 -4.01 -2.13
N GLU A 244 29.53 -3.34 -1.40
CA GLU A 244 30.74 -2.60 -1.83
C GLU A 244 30.82 -1.67 -3.08
N HIS A 245 31.41 -0.51 -2.77
CA HIS A 245 32.31 0.37 -3.56
C HIS A 245 31.80 1.22 -4.73
N GLY A 246 32.05 2.54 -4.62
CA GLY A 246 32.23 3.43 -5.78
C GLY A 246 31.70 4.85 -5.63
N THR A 247 32.49 5.75 -5.05
CA THR A 247 32.27 7.21 -5.04
C THR A 247 32.24 7.81 -6.45
N SER A 248 31.22 8.63 -6.75
CA SER A 248 31.32 9.76 -7.68
C SER A 248 30.25 10.80 -7.35
N THR A 249 30.64 11.78 -6.54
CA THR A 249 29.92 13.04 -6.34
C THR A 249 30.08 13.91 -7.58
N VAL A 250 29.08 13.92 -8.46
CA VAL A 250 28.93 14.94 -9.50
C VAL A 250 27.74 15.81 -9.12
N ASN A 251 27.98 17.12 -9.02
CA ASN A 251 27.03 18.16 -8.61
C ASN A 251 25.73 18.15 -9.44
N SER A 252 24.74 17.38 -8.98
CA SER A 252 23.40 17.23 -9.59
C SER A 252 22.41 18.35 -9.21
N THR A 253 22.81 19.26 -8.31
CA THR A 253 21.98 20.34 -7.76
C THR A 253 21.96 21.62 -8.60
N LEU A 254 22.91 21.82 -9.51
CA LEU A 254 22.93 23.00 -10.41
C LEU A 254 22.09 22.80 -11.68
N CYS A 255 21.92 21.57 -12.16
CA CYS A 255 21.20 21.29 -13.41
C CYS A 255 19.67 21.28 -13.23
N THR A 256 19.17 20.85 -12.07
CA THR A 256 17.73 20.83 -11.72
C THR A 256 17.16 22.23 -11.49
N LYS A 257 17.95 23.16 -10.92
CA LYS A 257 17.53 24.55 -10.65
C LYS A 257 17.29 25.38 -11.91
N SER A 258 18.05 25.14 -12.98
CA SER A 258 17.85 25.85 -14.26
C SER A 258 16.59 25.36 -15.00
N MET A 259 16.27 24.08 -14.85
CA MET A 259 15.17 23.41 -15.57
C MET A 259 13.78 23.82 -15.03
N PHE A 260 13.64 23.99 -13.71
CA PHE A 260 12.36 24.36 -13.09
C PHE A 260 11.95 25.81 -13.36
N CYS A 261 12.90 26.76 -13.38
CA CYS A 261 12.62 28.15 -13.77
C CYS A 261 12.12 28.27 -15.22
N THR A 262 12.61 27.39 -16.11
CA THR A 262 12.23 27.39 -17.54
C THR A 262 10.84 26.79 -17.75
N TYR A 263 10.45 25.81 -16.94
CA TYR A 263 9.11 25.22 -16.94
C TYR A 263 8.03 26.22 -16.51
N MET A 264 8.27 27.00 -15.44
CA MET A 264 7.32 28.02 -14.98
C MET A 264 7.21 29.21 -15.96
N ARG A 265 8.31 29.64 -16.60
CA ARG A 265 8.27 30.70 -17.63
C ARG A 265 7.34 30.34 -18.81
N ASN A 266 7.30 29.06 -19.21
CA ASN A 266 6.42 28.58 -20.29
C ASN A 266 4.95 28.38 -19.85
N HIS A 267 4.68 28.06 -18.58
CA HIS A 267 3.31 27.82 -18.10
C HIS A 267 2.54 29.13 -17.82
N TYR A 268 3.22 30.20 -17.38
CA TYR A 268 2.58 31.52 -17.20
C TYR A 268 2.29 32.24 -18.53
N ALA A 269 3.13 32.03 -19.56
CA ALA A 269 2.86 32.57 -20.90
C ALA A 269 1.63 31.93 -21.58
N LEU A 270 1.22 30.73 -21.15
CA LEU A 270 0.01 30.06 -21.65
C LEU A 270 -1.28 30.57 -20.99
N MET A 271 -1.22 31.06 -19.74
CA MET A 271 -2.40 31.60 -19.04
C MET A 271 -2.71 33.07 -19.39
N SER A 272 -1.78 33.82 -19.98
CA SER A 272 -2.04 35.18 -20.47
C SER A 272 -2.71 35.24 -21.86
N HIS A 273 -3.01 34.09 -22.47
CA HIS A 273 -3.78 33.98 -23.72
C HIS A 273 -5.19 33.39 -23.52
N ILE A 274 -5.62 33.23 -22.27
CA ILE A 274 -7.00 32.83 -21.89
C ILE A 274 -7.54 33.83 -20.85
N VAL A 275 -7.54 35.11 -21.20
CA VAL A 275 -8.54 36.14 -20.84
C VAL A 275 -8.56 37.14 -22.00
#